data_AF-A0A7C0Y856-F1
#
_entry.id   AF-A0A7C0Y856-F1
#
_cell.length_a   1.000
_cell.length_b   1.000
_cell.length_c   1.000
_cell.angle_alpha   90.00
_cell.angle_beta   90.00
_cell.angle_gamma   90.00
#
_symmetry.space_group_name_H-M   'P 1'
#
loop_
_entity.id
_entity.type
_entity.pdbx_description
1 polymer ?
#
loop_
_entity_poly.entity_id
_entity_poly.type
_entity_poly.pdbx_seq_one_letter_code
_entity_poly.pdbx_strand_id
1 'polypeptide(L)'
;MSRLDEIVRLLQNFEGITRKYVLPQIIRRLRKASYQGGLPHSLGEDSATIGTDCEDYILLTTDSVLQELCLKHPRAAGFNVVLANVMDIYAAGGVPTSFA
;
A
#
# COMPACT_ATOMS: atom_id res chain seq x y z
N MET A 1 -19.70 -2.27 26.52
CA MET A 1 -18.69 -2.36 25.43
C MET A 1 -17.55 -3.18 25.94
N SER A 2 -17.06 -4.11 25.13
CA SER A 2 -15.84 -4.84 25.41
C SER A 2 -14.61 -3.95 25.16
N ARG A 3 -13.48 -4.31 25.76
CA ARG A 3 -12.18 -3.67 25.47
C ARG A 3 -11.81 -3.76 23.97
N LEU A 4 -12.24 -4.83 23.30
CA LEU A 4 -12.07 -4.95 21.84
C LEU A 4 -12.89 -3.89 21.10
N ASP A 5 -14.13 -3.65 21.52
CA ASP A 5 -14.98 -2.62 20.91
C ASP A 5 -14.36 -1.23 21.05
N GLU A 6 -13.72 -0.95 22.19
CA GLU A 6 -12.99 0.30 22.42
C GLU A 6 -11.80 0.44 21.48
N ILE A 7 -10.98 -0.60 21.33
CA ILE A 7 -9.83 -0.61 20.42
C ILE A 7 -10.29 -0.43 18.97
N VAL A 8 -11.34 -1.14 18.54
CA VAL A 8 -11.90 -1.02 17.18
C VAL A 8 -12.38 0.40 16.94
N ARG A 9 -13.11 1.00 17.89
CA ARG A 9 -13.54 2.40 17.76
C ARG A 9 -12.37 3.37 17.70
N LEU A 10 -11.30 3.11 18.46
CA LEU A 10 -10.10 3.94 18.42
C LEU A 10 -9.44 3.86 17.04
N LEU A 11 -9.25 2.65 16.50
CA LEU A 11 -8.65 2.45 15.17
C LEU A 11 -9.51 3.04 14.04
N GLN A 12 -10.84 2.90 14.11
CA GLN A 12 -11.75 3.47 13.11
C GLN A 12 -11.70 5.00 13.03
N ASN A 13 -11.28 5.67 14.10
CA ASN A 13 -11.13 7.12 14.18
C ASN A 13 -9.67 7.59 14.10
N PHE A 14 -8.71 6.66 14.04
CA PHE A 14 -7.29 7.00 13.98
C PHE A 14 -6.93 7.64 12.63
N GLU A 15 -6.26 8.79 12.67
CA GLU A 15 -5.91 9.57 11.48
C GLU A 15 -5.16 8.76 10.42
N GLY A 16 -4.26 7.87 10.84
CA GLY A 16 -3.48 7.01 9.95
C GLY A 16 -4.36 6.10 9.07
N ILE A 17 -5.57 5.78 9.53
CA ILE A 17 -6.58 4.98 8.81
C ILE A 17 -7.58 5.89 8.09
N THR A 18 -8.19 6.85 8.80
CA THR A 18 -9.28 7.68 8.25
C THR A 18 -8.85 8.54 7.06
N ARG A 19 -7.58 8.97 7.01
CA ARG A 19 -7.02 9.70 5.85
C ARG A 19 -7.14 8.93 4.52
N LYS A 20 -7.22 7.59 4.57
CA LYS A 20 -7.33 6.73 3.37
C LYS A 20 -8.77 6.61 2.85
N TYR A 21 -9.78 7.06 3.60
CA TYR A 21 -11.19 6.90 3.21
C TYR A 21 -11.59 7.69 1.95
N VAL A 22 -10.79 8.68 1.53
CA VAL A 22 -11.00 9.44 0.30
C VAL A 22 -10.51 8.70 -0.97
N LEU A 23 -9.60 7.73 -0.83
CA LEU A 23 -8.95 7.04 -1.95
C LEU A 23 -9.91 6.36 -2.93
N PRO A 24 -11.00 5.67 -2.51
CA PRO A 24 -11.94 5.06 -3.45
C PRO A 24 -12.52 6.07 -4.45
N GLN A 25 -12.82 7.29 -4.00
CA GLN A 25 -13.37 8.34 -4.87
C GLN A 25 -12.33 8.86 -5.86
N ILE A 26 -11.09 9.04 -5.40
CA ILE A 26 -9.96 9.49 -6.22
C ILE A 26 -9.66 8.45 -7.30
N ILE A 27 -9.51 7.17 -6.91
CA ILE A 27 -9.21 6.06 -7.83
C ILE A 27 -10.32 5.91 -8.87
N ARG A 28 -11.59 6.01 -8.47
CA ARG A 28 -12.72 5.99 -9.41
C ARG A 28 -12.64 7.09 -10.46
N ARG A 29 -12.17 8.30 -10.10
CA ARG A 29 -11.98 9.41 -11.06
C ARG A 29 -10.78 9.18 -11.96
N LEU A 30 -9.66 8.72 -11.41
CA LEU A 30 -8.45 8.42 -12.18
C LEU A 30 -8.67 7.31 -13.21
N ARG A 31 -9.38 6.22 -12.86
CA ARG A 31 -9.71 5.14 -13.80
C ARG A 31 -10.58 5.62 -14.97
N LYS A 32 -11.45 6.60 -14.76
CA LYS A 32 -12.26 7.19 -15.84
C LYS A 32 -11.44 8.07 -16.79
N ALA A 33 -10.41 8.74 -16.29
CA ALA A 33 -9.70 9.80 -17.02
C ALA A 33 -8.33 9.41 -17.58
N SER A 34 -7.71 8.34 -17.09
CA SER A 34 -6.31 8.00 -17.43
C SER A 34 -6.13 6.50 -17.72
N TYR A 35 -6.23 5.63 -16.70
CA TYR A 35 -5.95 4.21 -16.86
C TYR A 35 -7.24 3.39 -16.89
N GLN A 36 -7.65 2.94 -18.08
CA GLN A 36 -8.77 2.03 -18.31
C GLN A 36 -8.33 0.55 -18.33
N GLY A 37 -7.18 0.21 -17.75
CA GLY A 37 -6.62 -1.14 -17.83
C GLY A 37 -7.56 -2.22 -17.28
N GLY A 38 -7.66 -3.32 -18.02
CA GLY A 38 -8.56 -4.46 -17.79
C GLY A 38 -8.09 -5.46 -16.74
N LEU A 39 -7.09 -5.13 -15.93
CA LEU A 39 -6.64 -6.01 -14.85
C LEU A 39 -7.58 -5.91 -13.63
N PRO A 40 -7.86 -7.03 -12.94
CA PRO A 40 -8.58 -7.02 -11.69
C PRO A 40 -7.66 -6.44 -10.61
N HIS A 41 -7.79 -5.14 -10.36
CA HIS A 41 -7.17 -4.51 -9.20
C HIS A 41 -8.28 -4.12 -8.22
N SER A 42 -8.25 -4.75 -7.04
CA SER A 42 -9.08 -4.35 -5.93
C SER A 42 -8.42 -3.19 -5.18
N LEU A 43 -9.23 -2.38 -4.51
CA LEU A 43 -8.68 -1.41 -3.57
C LEU A 43 -8.12 -2.18 -2.37
N GLY A 44 -6.86 -1.91 -1.99
CA GLY A 44 -6.24 -2.50 -0.81
C GLY A 44 -5.32 -3.69 -1.08
N GLU A 45 -4.97 -3.94 -2.35
CA GLU A 45 -3.86 -4.84 -2.69
C GLU A 45 -2.52 -4.27 -2.18
N ASP A 46 -1.62 -5.16 -1.73
CA ASP A 46 -0.30 -4.79 -1.23
C ASP A 46 0.68 -4.44 -2.36
N SER A 47 0.40 -4.88 -3.59
CA SER A 47 1.21 -4.56 -4.77
C SER A 47 0.36 -4.39 -6.04
N ALA A 48 0.81 -3.52 -6.94
CA ALA A 48 0.26 -3.41 -8.27
C ALA A 48 0.84 -4.50 -9.18
N THR A 49 -0.03 -5.26 -9.84
CA THR A 49 0.35 -6.24 -10.87
C THR A 49 0.33 -5.60 -12.25
N ILE A 50 1.44 -5.69 -12.96
CA ILE A 50 1.62 -5.15 -14.31
C ILE A 50 1.86 -6.34 -15.25
N GLY A 51 0.96 -6.52 -16.22
CA GLY A 51 1.12 -7.51 -17.28
C GLY A 51 2.26 -7.13 -18.23
N THR A 52 2.90 -8.13 -18.81
CA THR A 52 3.94 -7.96 -19.82
C THR A 52 3.51 -8.67 -21.12
N ASP A 53 4.29 -8.50 -22.20
CA ASP A 53 4.06 -9.22 -23.46
C ASP A 53 4.48 -10.71 -23.38
N CYS A 54 5.06 -11.15 -22.25
CA CYS A 54 5.37 -12.55 -21.97
C CYS A 54 4.43 -13.14 -20.88
N GLU A 55 4.67 -14.39 -20.50
CA GLU A 55 3.83 -15.10 -19.50
C GLU A 55 4.09 -14.64 -18.05
N ASP A 56 5.05 -13.73 -17.84
CA ASP A 56 5.41 -13.21 -16.52
C ASP A 56 4.68 -11.91 -16.17
N TYR A 57 4.48 -11.70 -14.87
CA TYR A 57 3.95 -10.44 -14.32
C TYR A 57 5.04 -9.69 -13.56
N ILE A 58 4.98 -8.36 -13.62
CA ILE A 58 5.79 -7.48 -12.78
C ILE A 58 4.93 -7.02 -11.62
N LEU A 59 5.45 -7.16 -10.39
CA LEU A 59 4.84 -6.61 -9.20
C LEU A 59 5.58 -5.33 -8.80
N LEU A 60 4.83 -4.27 -8.55
CA LEU A 60 5.35 -2.98 -8.12
C LEU A 60 4.64 -2.55 -6.84
N THR A 61 5.40 -2.36 -5.76
CA THR A 61 4.90 -1.77 -4.52
C THR A 61 5.64 -0.47 -4.22
N THR A 62 4.96 0.41 -3.49
CA THR A 62 5.51 1.68 -3.01
C THR A 62 4.91 1.97 -1.65
N ASP A 63 5.72 2.44 -0.71
CA ASP A 63 5.23 2.86 0.61
C ASP A 63 5.64 4.30 0.93
N SER A 64 4.80 4.96 1.72
CA SER A 64 5.06 6.29 2.27
C SER A 64 5.52 6.17 3.71
N VAL A 65 6.65 6.77 4.06
CA VAL A 65 7.13 6.79 5.45
C VAL A 65 6.59 8.02 6.17
N LEU A 66 6.15 7.86 7.41
CA LEU A 66 5.75 8.99 8.25
C LEU A 66 6.93 9.94 8.45
N GLN A 67 6.76 11.22 8.12
CA GLN A 67 7.81 12.22 8.19
C GLN A 67 8.49 12.30 9.57
N GLU A 68 7.71 12.17 10.64
CA GLU A 68 8.23 12.20 12.01
C GLU A 68 9.21 11.05 12.30
N LEU A 69 8.96 9.86 11.75
CA LEU A 69 9.86 8.71 11.83
C LEU A 69 11.18 9.01 11.11
N CYS A 70 11.13 9.65 9.94
CA CYS A 70 12.32 10.07 9.21
C CYS A 70 13.15 11.09 10.02
N LEU A 71 12.50 12.06 10.67
CA LEU A 71 13.18 13.13 11.42
C LEU A 71 13.77 12.63 12.75
N LYS A 72 13.05 11.78 13.49
CA LYS A 72 13.46 11.33 14.83
C LYS A 72 14.26 10.03 14.81
N HIS A 73 13.99 9.15 13.85
CA HIS A 73 14.55 7.79 13.79
C HIS A 73 14.92 7.38 12.35
N PRO A 74 15.80 8.12 11.65
CA PRO A 74 16.06 7.93 10.21
C PRO A 74 16.51 6.53 9.83
N ARG A 75 17.36 5.89 10.66
CA ARG A 75 17.81 4.50 10.41
C ARG A 75 16.65 3.50 10.49
N ALA A 76 15.77 3.65 11.48
CA ALA A 76 14.60 2.79 11.61
C ALA A 76 13.59 3.05 10.50
N ALA A 77 13.40 4.31 10.11
CA ALA A 77 12.56 4.71 8.99
C ALA A 77 13.02 4.05 7.67
N GLY A 78 14.31 4.16 7.35
CA GLY A 78 14.89 3.56 6.14
C GLY A 78 14.86 2.04 6.15
N PHE A 79 15.12 1.40 7.29
CA PHE A 79 15.02 -0.07 7.38
C PHE A 79 13.58 -0.55 7.19
N ASN A 80 12.62 0.08 7.87
CA ASN A 80 11.23 -0.37 7.84
C ASN A 80 10.57 -0.14 6.48
N VAL A 81 10.92 0.93 5.75
CA VAL A 81 10.35 1.13 4.41
C VAL A 81 10.80 0.04 3.44
N VAL A 82 12.07 -0.34 3.45
CA VAL A 82 12.56 -1.43 2.60
C VAL A 82 11.90 -2.75 3.00
N LEU A 83 11.84 -3.04 4.29
CA LEU A 83 11.23 -4.26 4.80
C LEU A 83 9.74 -4.36 4.44
N ALA A 84 8.97 -3.28 4.60
CA ALA A 84 7.55 -3.25 4.26
C ALA A 84 7.33 -3.57 2.77
N ASN A 85 8.04 -2.88 1.87
CA ASN A 85 7.93 -3.13 0.43
C ASN A 85 8.32 -4.58 0.06
N VAL A 86 9.36 -5.14 0.70
CA VAL A 86 9.73 -6.55 0.49
C VAL A 86 8.60 -7.49 0.94
N MET A 87 7.99 -7.23 2.10
CA MET A 87 6.88 -8.03 2.61
C MET A 87 5.64 -7.94 1.72
N ASP A 88 5.32 -6.76 1.19
CA ASP A 88 4.19 -6.56 0.29
C ASP A 88 4.31 -7.38 -1.00
N ILE A 89 5.52 -7.44 -1.59
CA ILE A 89 5.79 -8.29 -2.77
C ILE A 89 5.61 -9.78 -2.42
N TYR A 90 6.11 -10.22 -1.27
CA TYR A 90 5.92 -11.60 -0.84
C TYR A 90 4.45 -11.92 -0.55
N ALA A 91 3.69 -10.99 0.04
CA ALA A 91 2.27 -11.14 0.30
C ALA A 91 1.46 -11.29 -1.00
N ALA A 92 1.89 -10.60 -2.06
CA ALA A 92 1.35 -10.75 -3.41
C ALA A 92 1.82 -12.02 -4.15
N GLY A 93 2.65 -12.87 -3.52
CA GLY A 93 3.17 -14.11 -4.11
C GLY A 93 4.39 -13.94 -5.02
N GLY A 94 5.01 -12.75 -5.02
CA GLY A 94 6.18 -12.43 -5.83
C GLY A 94 7.52 -12.76 -5.18
N VAL A 95 8.58 -12.53 -5.95
CA VAL A 95 9.97 -12.51 -5.47
C VAL A 95 10.53 -11.11 -5.69
N PRO A 96 11.00 -10.41 -4.64
CA PRO A 96 11.61 -9.08 -4.79
C PRO A 96 12.91 -9.18 -5.59
N THR A 97 13.02 -8.41 -6.67
CA THR A 97 14.20 -8.45 -7.57
C THR A 97 15.05 -7.18 -7.53
N SER A 98 14.46 -6.04 -7.17
CA SER A 98 15.13 -4.75 -7.10
C SER A 98 14.39 -3.80 -6.17
N PHE A 99 15.09 -2.76 -5.70
CA PHE A 99 14.52 -1.58 -5.05
C PHE A 99 15.19 -0.33 -5.63
N ALA A 100 14.50 0.82 -5.59
CA ALA A 100 14.99 2.10 -6.09
C ALA A 100 15.01 3.14 -4.97
#